data_AF-A0A7C4DHL7-F1
#
_entry.id   AF-A0A7C4DHL7-F1
#
_cell.length_a   1.000
_cell.length_b   1.000
_cell.length_c   1.000
_cell.angle_alpha   90.00
_cell.angle_beta   90.00
_cell.angle_gamma   90.00
#
_symmetry.space_group_name_H-M   'P 1'
#
loop_
_entity.id
_entity.type
_entity.pdbx_description
1 polymer ?
#
loop_
_entity_poly.entity_id
_entity_poly.type
_entity_poly.pdbx_seq_one_letter_code
_entity_poly.pdbx_strand_id
1 'polypeptide(L)'
;GDLDGKKFKEVKALVDTGATFTVLPENVAKELNLPLMGEKVRVSTAKGYDELELTHALIEIDGKRRIVPVLVSRHIERTLLGVITLEAMQLRVNPITEKLEEYTARLY
;
A
#
# COMPACT_ATOMS: atom_id res chain seq x y z
N GLY A 1 8.62 -1.01 -4.62
CA GLY A 1 9.50 -1.31 -5.76
C GLY A 1 8.76 -1.04 -7.05
N ASP A 2 9.50 -0.83 -8.13
CA ASP A 2 8.95 -0.89 -9.48
C ASP A 2 8.53 -2.32 -9.86
N LEU A 3 7.78 -2.47 -10.95
CA LEU A 3 7.22 -3.76 -11.36
C LEU A 3 8.29 -4.74 -11.87
N ASP A 4 9.40 -4.21 -12.38
CA ASP A 4 10.55 -4.99 -12.84
C ASP A 4 11.45 -5.46 -11.69
N GLY A 5 11.24 -4.96 -10.47
CA GLY A 5 12.11 -5.25 -9.32
C GLY A 5 13.54 -4.76 -9.50
N LYS A 6 13.74 -3.65 -10.24
CA LYS A 6 15.06 -3.01 -10.44
C LYS A 6 15.27 -1.83 -9.50
N LYS A 7 14.19 -1.18 -9.09
CA LYS A 7 14.20 -0.04 -8.17
C LYS A 7 13.42 -0.33 -6.91
N PHE A 8 14.07 -0.11 -5.77
CA PHE A 8 13.47 -0.24 -4.46
C PHE A 8 13.77 0.98 -3.61
N LYS A 9 12.83 1.27 -2.71
CA LYS A 9 12.96 2.31 -1.69
C LYS A 9 12.42 1.73 -0.41
N GLU A 10 13.25 1.74 0.63
CA GLU A 10 12.82 1.41 1.98
C GLU A 10 12.04 2.60 2.55
N VAL A 11 10.86 2.34 3.09
CA VAL A 11 9.98 3.37 3.66
C VAL A 11 9.42 2.90 5.00
N LYS A 12 9.25 3.84 5.92
CA LYS A 12 8.42 3.60 7.10
C LYS A 12 6.96 3.77 6.68
N ALA A 13 6.17 2.72 6.84
CA ALA A 13 4.74 2.73 6.58
C ALA A 13 3.96 2.68 7.90
N LEU A 14 2.89 3.46 7.99
CA LEU A 14 1.90 3.33 9.05
C LEU A 14 0.90 2.25 8.64
N VAL A 15 0.74 1.21 9.45
CA VAL A 15 -0.32 0.22 9.23
C VAL A 15 -1.66 0.87 9.54
N ASP A 16 -2.55 0.91 8.54
CA ASP A 16 -3.84 1.57 8.64
C ASP A 16 -4.95 0.64 8.13
N THR A 17 -5.60 -0.06 9.06
CA THR A 17 -6.73 -0.95 8.75
C THR A 17 -7.99 -0.19 8.33
N GLY A 18 -8.01 1.15 8.43
CA GLY A 18 -9.05 2.01 7.87
C GLY A 18 -8.83 2.34 6.39
N ALA A 19 -7.64 2.06 5.85
CA ALA A 19 -7.33 2.27 4.43
C ALA A 19 -7.47 0.96 3.64
N THR A 20 -8.32 0.97 2.61
CA THR A 20 -8.49 -0.19 1.72
C THR A 20 -7.22 -0.49 0.91
N PHE A 21 -6.65 0.54 0.29
CA PHE A 21 -5.43 0.45 -0.51
C PHE A 21 -4.24 0.96 0.29
N THR A 22 -3.05 0.42 -0.02
CA THR A 22 -1.80 1.08 0.37
C THR A 22 -1.69 2.42 -0.37
N VAL A 23 -1.38 3.49 0.37
CA VAL A 23 -1.24 4.84 -0.19
C VAL A 23 0.21 5.27 -0.13
N LEU A 24 0.74 5.65 -1.29
CA LEU A 24 2.09 6.17 -1.44
C LEU A 24 2.06 7.70 -1.59
N PRO A 25 2.96 8.41 -0.90
CA PRO A 25 3.27 9.80 -1.24
C PRO A 25 3.75 9.92 -2.69
N GLU A 26 3.36 11.00 -3.39
CA GLU A 26 3.70 11.21 -4.81
C GLU A 26 5.22 11.16 -5.06
N ASN A 27 6.03 11.66 -4.14
CA ASN A 27 7.49 11.61 -4.25
C ASN A 27 8.05 10.17 -4.23
N VAL A 28 7.46 9.27 -3.42
CA VAL A 28 7.84 7.86 -3.38
C VAL A 28 7.50 7.18 -4.70
N ALA A 29 6.30 7.42 -5.24
CA ALA A 29 5.88 6.86 -6.52
C ALA A 29 6.77 7.34 -7.67
N LYS A 30 7.11 8.64 -7.70
CA LYS A 30 8.01 9.24 -8.70
C LYS A 30 9.42 8.69 -8.63
N GLU A 31 10.01 8.55 -7.45
CA GLU A 31 11.37 8.02 -7.28
C GLU A 31 11.49 6.57 -7.77
N LEU A 32 10.43 5.78 -7.53
CA LEU A 32 10.31 4.42 -8.01
C LEU A 32 9.92 4.32 -9.50
N ASN A 33 9.65 5.44 -10.19
CA ASN A 33 9.14 5.47 -11.56
C ASN A 33 7.90 4.58 -11.76
N LEU A 34 6.98 4.58 -10.79
CA LEU A 34 5.75 3.77 -10.93
C LEU A 34 4.91 4.30 -12.10
N PRO A 35 4.43 3.43 -12.99
CA PRO A 35 3.63 3.85 -14.13
C PRO A 35 2.27 4.35 -13.64
N LEU A 36 1.99 5.62 -13.88
CA LEU A 36 0.68 6.20 -13.63
C LEU A 36 -0.25 5.75 -14.76
N MET A 37 -1.26 4.95 -14.42
CA MET A 37 -2.13 4.29 -15.41
C MET A 37 -3.26 5.21 -15.91
N GLY A 38 -3.40 6.42 -15.35
CA GLY A 38 -4.49 7.35 -15.64
C GLY A 38 -5.83 6.95 -15.03
N GLU A 39 -5.93 5.74 -14.48
CA GLU A 39 -7.08 5.30 -13.71
C GLU A 39 -7.12 6.00 -12.35
N LYS A 40 -8.29 6.52 -11.99
CA LYS A 40 -8.54 7.16 -10.69
C LYS A 40 -9.55 6.37 -9.89
N VAL A 41 -9.30 6.27 -8.59
CA VAL A 41 -10.20 5.65 -7.62
C VAL A 41 -10.76 6.73 -6.71
N ARG A 42 -12.10 6.81 -6.65
CA ARG A 42 -12.79 7.65 -5.68
C ARG A 42 -12.65 7.04 -4.29
N VAL A 43 -12.13 7.81 -3.34
CA VAL A 43 -11.91 7.38 -1.96
C VAL A 43 -12.71 8.23 -0.98
N SER A 44 -13.13 7.62 0.13
CA SER A 44 -13.70 8.33 1.27
C SER A 44 -12.60 8.69 2.26
N THR A 45 -12.61 9.91 2.76
CA THR A 45 -11.65 10.44 3.73
C THR A 45 -12.40 11.10 4.88
N ALA A 46 -11.70 11.40 5.98
CA ALA A 46 -12.27 12.17 7.08
C ALA A 46 -12.78 13.57 6.68
N LYS A 47 -12.32 14.12 5.54
CA LYS A 47 -12.70 15.44 5.03
C LYS A 47 -13.75 15.40 3.91
N GLY A 48 -14.23 14.21 3.53
CA GLY A 48 -15.12 14.01 2.38
C GLY A 48 -14.48 13.09 1.34
N TYR A 49 -14.85 13.25 0.08
CA TYR A 49 -14.36 12.41 -1.01
C TYR A 49 -13.14 13.02 -1.70
N ASP A 50 -12.26 12.16 -2.19
CA ASP A 50 -11.11 12.51 -3.03
C ASP A 50 -10.98 11.51 -4.19
N GLU A 51 -10.16 11.83 -5.19
CA GLU A 51 -9.80 10.94 -6.29
C GLU A 51 -8.30 10.76 -6.36
N LEU A 52 -7.84 9.52 -6.12
CA LEU A 52 -6.42 9.19 -6.14
C LEU A 52 -6.08 8.33 -7.36
N GLU A 53 -4.87 8.50 -7.86
CA GLU A 53 -4.39 7.75 -9.02
C GLU A 53 -4.00 6.33 -8.63
N LEU A 54 -4.51 5.36 -9.39
CA LEU A 54 -4.22 3.95 -9.21
C LEU A 54 -2.96 3.56 -9.99
N THR A 55 -2.09 2.81 -9.33
CA THR A 55 -0.94 2.15 -9.94
C THR A 55 -0.68 0.82 -9.25
N HIS A 56 0.37 0.13 -9.65
CA HIS A 56 0.83 -1.11 -9.04
C HIS A 56 2.26 -0.95 -8.54
N ALA A 57 2.56 -1.56 -7.41
CA ALA A 57 3.90 -1.57 -6.83
C ALA A 57 4.28 -2.98 -6.38
N LEU A 58 5.57 -3.31 -6.53
CA LEU A 58 6.15 -4.48 -5.87
C LEU A 58 6.42 -4.11 -4.41
N ILE A 59 5.70 -4.72 -3.48
CA ILE A 59 5.89 -4.55 -2.04
C ILE A 59 6.66 -5.75 -1.49
N GLU A 60 7.63 -5.47 -0.64
CA GLU A 60 8.41 -6.45 0.11
C GLU A 60 8.23 -6.22 1.62
N ILE A 61 7.82 -7.24 2.35
CA ILE A 61 7.74 -7.26 3.82
C ILE A 61 8.28 -8.61 4.28
N ASP A 62 9.22 -8.62 5.21
CA ASP A 62 9.86 -9.82 5.77
C ASP A 62 10.33 -10.82 4.68
N GLY A 63 10.91 -10.30 3.59
CA GLY A 63 11.43 -11.07 2.45
C GLY A 63 10.36 -11.62 1.51
N LYS A 64 9.07 -11.49 1.82
CA LYS A 64 7.97 -11.86 0.91
C LYS A 64 7.70 -10.72 -0.06
N ARG A 65 7.52 -11.03 -1.34
CA ARG A 65 7.27 -10.05 -2.40
C ARG A 65 5.91 -10.26 -3.06
N ARG A 66 5.13 -9.20 -3.25
CA ARG A 66 3.86 -9.21 -3.99
C ARG A 66 3.70 -7.93 -4.81
N ILE A 67 3.16 -8.06 -6.03
CA ILE A 67 2.65 -6.91 -6.77
C ILE A 67 1.22 -6.67 -6.31
N VAL A 68 0.93 -5.45 -5.87
CA VAL A 68 -0.39 -5.07 -5.38
C VAL A 68 -0.81 -3.71 -5.94
N PRO A 69 -2.12 -3.45 -6.06
CA PRO A 69 -2.61 -2.12 -6.39
C PRO A 69 -2.32 -1.15 -5.24
N VAL A 70 -1.88 0.06 -5.57
CA VAL A 70 -1.61 1.15 -4.63
C VAL A 70 -2.18 2.46 -5.16
N LEU A 71 -2.51 3.38 -4.26
CA LEU A 71 -2.95 4.72 -4.62
C LEU A 71 -1.83 5.73 -4.42
N VAL A 72 -1.72 6.71 -5.31
CA VAL A 72 -0.76 7.81 -5.18
C VAL A 72 -1.47 9.05 -4.69
N SER A 73 -0.98 9.64 -3.60
CA SER A 73 -1.54 10.87 -3.01
C SER A 73 -0.53 12.02 -3.00
N ARG A 74 -1.02 13.22 -3.34
CA ARG A 74 -0.29 14.49 -3.19
C ARG A 74 -0.44 15.11 -1.81
N HIS A 75 -1.40 14.64 -1.02
CA HIS A 75 -1.76 15.24 0.27
C HIS A 75 -1.27 14.43 1.47
N ILE A 76 -0.98 13.15 1.27
CA ILE A 76 -0.47 12.26 2.31
C ILE A 76 1.05 12.14 2.16
N GLU A 77 1.77 12.58 3.18
CA GLU A 77 3.25 12.61 3.20
C GLU A 77 3.88 11.32 3.75
N ARG A 78 3.10 10.47 4.42
CA ARG A 78 3.54 9.18 4.95
C ARG A 78 2.95 8.03 4.14
N THR A 79 3.69 6.93 3.99
CA THR A 79 3.11 5.72 3.41
C THR A 79 2.10 5.11 4.38
N LEU A 80 0.90 4.80 3.89
CA LEU A 80 -0.12 4.02 4.62
C LEU A 80 -0.13 2.61 4.05
N LEU A 81 -0.01 1.60 4.90
CA LEU A 81 -0.14 0.19 4.54
C LEU A 81 -1.59 -0.26 4.74
N GLY A 82 -2.30 -0.45 3.63
CA GLY A 82 -3.74 -0.74 3.64
C GLY A 82 -4.08 -2.23 3.61
N VAL A 83 -5.37 -2.53 3.74
CA VAL A 83 -5.92 -3.88 3.91
C VAL A 83 -5.58 -4.81 2.74
N ILE A 84 -5.70 -4.36 1.48
CA ILE A 84 -5.39 -5.21 0.31
C ILE A 84 -3.95 -5.72 0.37
N THR A 85 -3.01 -4.87 0.77
CA THR A 85 -1.61 -5.28 0.90
C THR A 85 -1.43 -6.25 2.07
N LEU A 86 -2.05 -5.99 3.22
CA LEU A 86 -2.00 -6.89 4.36
C LEU A 86 -2.51 -8.29 4.00
N GLU A 87 -3.67 -8.38 3.34
CA GLU A 87 -4.26 -9.65 2.93
C GLU A 87 -3.43 -10.38 1.87
N ALA A 88 -2.96 -9.66 0.84
CA ALA A 88 -2.09 -10.23 -0.20
C ALA A 88 -0.78 -10.79 0.37
N MET A 89 -0.33 -10.22 1.50
CA MET A 89 0.87 -10.63 2.24
C MET A 89 0.58 -11.66 3.35
N GLN A 90 -0.69 -12.04 3.56
CA GLN A 90 -1.10 -12.94 4.65
C GLN A 90 -0.74 -12.39 6.04
N LEU A 91 -0.87 -11.08 6.21
CA LEU A 91 -0.57 -10.35 7.45
C LEU A 91 -1.83 -9.78 8.08
N ARG A 92 -1.88 -9.79 9.41
CA ARG A 92 -2.91 -9.12 10.22
C ARG A 92 -2.26 -8.32 11.34
N VAL A 93 -2.96 -7.29 11.82
CA VAL A 93 -2.55 -6.56 13.03
C VAL A 93 -3.00 -7.33 14.26
N ASN A 94 -2.08 -7.62 15.19
CA ASN A 94 -2.42 -8.00 16.54
C ASN A 94 -2.58 -6.72 17.39
N PRO A 95 -3.80 -6.38 17.85
CA PRO A 95 -4.06 -5.15 18.59
C PRO A 95 -3.53 -5.16 20.03
N ILE A 96 -3.18 -6.33 20.57
CA ILE A 96 -2.62 -6.47 21.93
C ILE A 96 -1.11 -6.23 21.88
N THR A 97 -0.42 -6.80 20.90
CA THR A 97 1.04 -6.68 20.78
C THR A 97 1.48 -5.52 19.90
N GLU A 98 0.55 -4.89 19.17
CA GLU A 98 0.80 -3.86 18.16
C GLU A 98 1.80 -4.29 17.07
N LYS A 99 1.74 -5.57 16.69
CA LYS A 99 2.64 -6.17 15.69
C LYS A 99 1.85 -6.78 14.54
N LEU A 100 2.52 -6.89 13.39
CA LEU A 100 2.04 -7.71 12.30
C LEU A 100 2.30 -9.18 12.61
N GLU A 101 1.32 -10.01 12.33
CA GLU A 101 1.40 -11.46 12.44
C GLU A 101 0.98 -12.10 11.13
N GLU A 102 1.62 -13.22 10.80
CA GLU A 102 1.17 -14.05 9.69
C GLU A 102 -0.13 -14.77 10.05
N TYR A 103 -1.00 -14.92 9.07
CA TYR A 103 -2.20 -15.76 9.19
C TYR A 103 -2.38 -16.62 7.96
N THR A 104 -2.97 -17.80 8.15
CA THR A 104 -3.35 -18.66 7.02
C THR A 104 -4.61 -18.10 6.36
N ALA A 105 -4.52 -17.77 5.07
CA ALA A 105 -5.68 -17.38 4.28
C ALA A 105 -6.74 -18.49 4.30
N ARG A 106 -8.00 -18.11 4.50
CA ARG A 106 -9.12 -19.04 4.49
C ARG A 106 -9.62 -19.27 3.08
N LEU A 107 -9.91 -20.53 2.77
CA LEU A 107 -10.60 -20.90 1.53
C LEU A 107 -12.12 -21.06 1.76
N TYR A 108 -12.57 -21.11 3.02
CA TYR A 108 -13.96 -21.10 3.52
C TYR A 108 -13.97 -20.99 5.05
#